data_AF-A0A7I4YMB4-F1
#
_entry.id   AF-A0A7I4YMB4-F1
#
_cell.length_a   1.000
_cell.length_b   1.000
_cell.length_c   1.000
_cell.angle_alpha   90.00
_cell.angle_beta   90.00
_cell.angle_gamma   90.00
#
_symmetry.space_group_name_H-M   'P 1'
#
loop_
_entity.id
_entity.type
_entity.pdbx_description
1 polymer ?
#
loop_
_entity_poly.entity_id
_entity_poly.type
_entity_poly.pdbx_seq_one_letter_code
_entity_poly.pdbx_strand_id
1 'polypeptide(L)'
;MELHVMQTVLEAFILCYYAFILLTIATSREKVFRSAFYILFVSTGIADIISLLSSFVLRMNLEPASSNEPRYIIIYSITAGRTALTAHMIGNTFITFNRYSSICLMSKYDKIWTRRNVFIIVVVQYAVSIAAVFYTATSKMIYVQADDGTYVFKGLEPHVAAVTACISSTIVIICLLISFGLDVKLFVTWHNLLKEGDRSTVRHVEKGLLIYTITAFILMILINTEDALYAIASITEDRELYIWVNNS
;
A
#
# COMPACT_ATOMS: atom_id res chain seq x y z
N MET A 1 -2.42 -15.76 -22.81
CA MET A 1 -1.10 -15.14 -23.01
C MET A 1 -1.22 -13.64 -23.31
N GLU A 2 -2.06 -13.20 -24.25
CA GLU A 2 -2.20 -11.76 -24.59
C GLU A 2 -2.69 -10.86 -23.45
N LEU A 3 -3.59 -11.35 -22.58
CA LEU A 3 -4.11 -10.58 -21.44
C LEU A 3 -3.01 -10.14 -20.46
N HIS A 4 -2.07 -11.03 -20.15
CA HIS A 4 -0.96 -10.74 -19.24
C HIS A 4 0.03 -9.73 -19.82
N VAL A 5 0.22 -9.73 -21.15
CA VAL A 5 1.11 -8.76 -21.82
C VAL A 5 0.54 -7.35 -21.72
N MET A 6 -0.75 -7.18 -22.03
CA MET A 6 -1.40 -5.86 -21.94
C MET A 6 -1.41 -5.32 -20.51
N GLN A 7 -1.74 -6.17 -19.52
CA GLN A 7 -1.69 -5.81 -18.10
C GLN A 7 -0.29 -5.34 -17.70
N THR A 8 0.75 -6.10 -18.08
CA THR A 8 2.14 -5.77 -17.75
C THR A 8 2.57 -4.44 -18.36
N VAL A 9 2.19 -4.16 -19.61
CA VAL A 9 2.48 -2.88 -20.28
C VAL A 9 1.77 -1.72 -19.57
N LEU A 10 0.51 -1.92 -19.18
CA LEU A 10 -0.26 -0.91 -18.46
C LEU A 10 0.34 -0.62 -17.08
N GLU A 11 0.68 -1.64 -16.31
CA GLU A 11 1.34 -1.51 -15.01
C GLU A 11 2.68 -0.77 -15.13
N ALA A 12 3.50 -1.12 -16.14
CA ALA A 12 4.77 -0.44 -16.39
C ALA A 12 4.57 1.05 -16.74
N PHE A 13 3.54 1.36 -17.54
CA PHE A 13 3.19 2.74 -17.86
C PHE A 13 2.75 3.52 -16.61
N ILE A 14 1.86 2.93 -15.79
CA ILE A 14 1.39 3.52 -14.53
C ILE A 14 2.57 3.75 -13.57
N LEU A 15 3.46 2.77 -13.42
CA LEU A 15 4.64 2.85 -12.58
C LEU A 15 5.55 4.02 -13.00
N CYS A 16 5.85 4.12 -14.31
CA CYS A 16 6.67 5.19 -14.86
C CYS A 16 6.02 6.57 -14.65
N TYR A 17 4.73 6.69 -14.94
CA TYR A 17 3.97 7.94 -14.76
C TYR A 17 3.93 8.37 -13.29
N TYR A 18 3.66 7.41 -12.39
CA TYR A 18 3.59 7.69 -10.96
C TYR A 18 4.96 8.05 -10.38
N ALA A 19 6.02 7.33 -10.77
CA ALA A 19 7.39 7.66 -10.42
C ALA A 19 7.79 9.07 -10.86
N PHE A 20 7.38 9.47 -12.08
CA PHE A 20 7.60 10.82 -12.59
C PHE A 20 6.90 11.89 -11.73
N ILE A 21 5.64 11.66 -11.32
CA ILE A 21 4.92 12.57 -10.43
C ILE A 21 5.64 12.70 -9.08
N LEU A 22 6.03 11.58 -8.46
CA LEU A 22 6.71 11.60 -7.17
C LEU A 22 8.07 12.29 -7.26
N LEU A 23 8.84 12.03 -8.31
CA LEU A 23 10.12 12.68 -8.54
C LEU A 23 9.95 14.18 -8.72
N THR A 24 8.93 14.61 -9.48
CA THR A 24 8.62 16.03 -9.69
C THR A 24 8.29 16.72 -8.37
N ILE A 25 7.45 16.10 -7.53
CA ILE A 25 7.10 16.64 -6.21
C ILE A 25 8.33 16.67 -5.29
N ALA A 26 9.11 15.59 -5.24
CA ALA A 26 10.28 15.46 -4.37
C ALA A 26 11.42 16.42 -4.73
N THR A 27 11.59 16.72 -6.03
CA THR A 27 12.65 17.63 -6.52
C THR A 27 12.23 19.10 -6.57
N SER A 28 10.93 19.39 -6.43
CA SER A 28 10.43 20.76 -6.51
C SER A 28 10.94 21.63 -5.34
N ARG A 29 11.29 22.88 -5.67
CA ARG A 29 11.74 23.87 -4.70
C ARG A 29 10.60 24.68 -4.07
N GLU A 30 9.38 24.51 -4.56
CA GLU A 30 8.22 25.24 -4.07
C GLU A 30 7.94 24.93 -2.60
N LYS A 31 7.65 25.96 -1.81
CA LYS A 31 7.37 25.81 -0.36
C LYS A 31 6.16 24.92 -0.10
N VAL A 32 5.19 24.88 -1.02
CA VAL A 32 3.97 24.07 -0.93
C VAL A 32 4.28 22.57 -0.83
N PHE A 33 5.24 22.08 -1.62
CA PHE A 33 5.64 20.66 -1.64
C PHE A 33 6.49 20.23 -0.44
N ARG A 34 6.88 21.18 0.42
CA ARG A 34 7.58 20.89 1.68
C ARG A 34 6.63 20.73 2.88
N SER A 35 5.32 20.78 2.65
CA SER A 35 4.33 20.54 3.71
C SER A 35 4.32 19.07 4.14
N ALA A 36 3.82 18.83 5.36
CA ALA A 36 3.71 17.50 5.94
C ALA A 36 2.99 16.50 5.03
N PHE A 37 1.91 16.94 4.38
CA PHE A 37 1.17 16.12 3.44
C PHE A 37 2.05 15.58 2.30
N TYR A 38 2.81 16.44 1.63
CA TYR A 38 3.61 16.00 0.48
C TYR A 38 4.77 15.10 0.88
N ILE A 39 5.35 15.30 2.06
CA ILE A 39 6.38 14.40 2.59
C ILE A 39 5.79 13.00 2.82
N LEU A 40 4.61 12.91 3.46
CA LEU A 40 3.91 11.64 3.66
C LEU A 40 3.48 11.02 2.33
N PHE A 41 2.95 11.83 1.41
CA PHE A 41 2.52 11.38 0.08
C PHE A 41 3.69 10.80 -0.72
N VAL A 42 4.84 11.47 -0.75
CA VAL A 42 6.04 10.98 -1.44
C VAL A 42 6.55 9.69 -0.80
N SER A 43 6.65 9.64 0.53
CA SER A 43 7.07 8.43 1.26
C SER A 43 6.15 7.24 0.96
N THR A 44 4.84 7.47 1.02
CA THR A 44 3.80 6.46 0.78
C THR A 44 3.77 6.01 -0.67
N GLY A 45 4.01 6.92 -1.61
CA GLY A 45 4.13 6.60 -3.03
C GLY A 45 5.41 5.83 -3.38
N ILE A 46 6.54 6.11 -2.71
CA ILE A 46 7.76 5.29 -2.87
C ILE A 46 7.49 3.84 -2.44
N ALA A 47 6.77 3.65 -1.33
CA ALA A 47 6.37 2.34 -0.88
C ALA A 47 5.46 1.62 -1.91
N ASP A 48 4.51 2.33 -2.51
CA ASP A 48 3.67 1.79 -3.58
C ASP A 48 4.49 1.32 -4.80
N ILE A 49 5.42 2.15 -5.27
CA ILE A 49 6.31 1.80 -6.39
C ILE A 49 7.14 0.55 -6.08
N ILE A 50 7.70 0.45 -4.87
CA ILE A 50 8.48 -0.73 -4.47
C ILE A 50 7.59 -1.98 -4.42
N SER A 51 6.35 -1.84 -3.96
CA SER A 51 5.37 -2.93 -3.94
C SER A 51 5.09 -3.42 -5.37
N LEU A 52 4.74 -2.51 -6.28
CA LEU A 52 4.46 -2.83 -7.68
C LEU A 52 5.67 -3.45 -8.39
N LEU A 53 6.87 -2.90 -8.18
CA LEU A 53 8.10 -3.45 -8.75
C LEU A 53 8.40 -4.84 -8.23
N SER A 54 8.17 -5.08 -6.92
CA SER A 54 8.37 -6.39 -6.31
C SER A 54 7.38 -7.42 -6.87
N SER A 55 6.12 -7.04 -7.06
CA SER A 55 5.11 -7.89 -7.72
C SER A 55 5.47 -8.19 -9.17
N PHE A 56 5.96 -7.20 -9.91
CA PHE A 56 6.44 -7.39 -11.28
C PHE A 56 7.62 -8.38 -11.34
N VAL A 57 8.65 -8.18 -10.51
CA VAL A 57 9.80 -9.09 -10.43
C VAL A 57 9.36 -10.49 -10.01
N LEU A 58 8.45 -10.61 -9.05
CA LEU A 58 7.92 -11.90 -8.61
C LEU A 58 7.26 -12.63 -9.79
N ARG A 59 6.37 -11.98 -10.55
CA ARG A 59 5.71 -12.59 -11.72
C ARG A 59 6.71 -13.07 -12.77
N MET A 60 7.73 -12.28 -13.08
CA MET A 60 8.77 -12.65 -14.04
C MET A 60 9.63 -13.84 -13.58
N ASN A 61 9.70 -14.11 -12.27
CA ASN A 61 10.51 -15.18 -11.69
C ASN A 61 9.69 -16.38 -11.19
N LEU A 62 8.36 -16.37 -11.39
CA LEU A 62 7.47 -17.48 -11.05
C LEU A 62 7.44 -18.56 -12.14
N GLU A 63 7.98 -18.29 -13.33
CA GLU A 63 8.10 -19.29 -14.39
C GLU A 63 9.01 -20.46 -13.97
N PRO A 64 8.74 -21.69 -14.46
CA PRO A 64 9.54 -22.87 -14.11
C PRO A 64 11.02 -22.64 -14.41
N ALA A 65 11.85 -22.70 -13.36
CA ALA A 65 13.29 -22.53 -13.50
C ALA A 65 13.98 -23.89 -13.47
N SER A 66 14.99 -24.06 -14.32
CA SER A 66 15.86 -25.23 -14.33
C SER A 66 16.92 -25.20 -13.21
N SER A 67 17.09 -24.06 -12.53
CA SER A 67 18.09 -23.86 -11.48
C SER A 67 17.50 -23.28 -10.18
N ASN A 68 18.20 -23.46 -9.07
CA ASN A 68 17.85 -22.92 -7.74
C ASN A 68 18.19 -21.42 -7.56
N GLU A 69 18.73 -20.77 -8.59
CA GLU A 69 19.21 -19.38 -8.51
C GLU A 69 18.13 -18.31 -8.22
N PRO A 70 16.87 -18.39 -8.69
CA PRO A 70 15.87 -17.35 -8.43
C PRO A 70 15.37 -17.33 -6.99
N ARG A 71 15.80 -18.27 -6.13
CA ARG A 71 15.37 -18.36 -4.73
C ARG A 71 15.55 -17.06 -3.96
N TYR A 72 16.72 -16.43 -4.06
CA TYR A 72 17.00 -15.19 -3.33
C TYR A 72 16.18 -14.00 -3.88
N ILE A 73 15.92 -13.99 -5.18
CA ILE A 73 15.13 -12.95 -5.84
C ILE A 73 13.67 -13.06 -5.40
N ILE A 74 13.10 -14.27 -5.39
CA ILE A 74 11.70 -14.51 -4.99
C ILE A 74 11.48 -14.11 -3.52
N ILE A 75 12.33 -14.57 -2.59
CA ILE A 75 12.15 -14.23 -1.16
C ILE A 75 12.32 -12.73 -0.90
N TYR A 76 13.28 -12.10 -1.58
CA TYR A 76 13.48 -10.66 -1.51
C TYR A 76 12.26 -9.91 -2.03
N SER A 77 11.75 -10.28 -3.22
CA SER A 77 10.56 -9.65 -3.81
C SER A 77 9.32 -9.83 -2.94
N ILE A 78 9.07 -11.01 -2.38
CA ILE A 78 7.94 -11.23 -1.45
C ILE A 78 8.09 -10.34 -0.21
N THR A 79 9.28 -10.30 0.39
CA THR A 79 9.53 -9.55 1.63
C THR A 79 9.47 -8.04 1.38
N ALA A 80 10.14 -7.55 0.35
CA ALA A 80 10.16 -6.15 -0.04
C ALA A 80 8.76 -5.67 -0.44
N GLY A 81 8.05 -6.45 -1.26
CA GLY A 81 6.67 -6.15 -1.66
C GLY A 81 5.73 -6.03 -0.47
N ARG A 82 5.73 -7.01 0.43
CA ARG A 82 4.89 -6.98 1.64
C ARG A 82 5.26 -5.85 2.61
N THR A 83 6.56 -5.56 2.77
CA THR A 83 7.02 -4.42 3.58
C THR A 83 6.46 -3.13 3.01
N ALA A 84 6.60 -2.96 1.69
CA ALA A 84 6.25 -1.74 1.01
C ALA A 84 4.73 -1.53 0.96
N LEU A 85 3.95 -2.60 0.74
CA LEU A 85 2.49 -2.56 0.85
C LEU A 85 2.03 -2.19 2.26
N THR A 86 2.61 -2.79 3.30
CA THR A 86 2.29 -2.46 4.70
C THR A 86 2.63 -1.00 5.00
N ALA A 87 3.78 -0.52 4.53
CA ALA A 87 4.19 0.87 4.69
C ALA A 87 3.24 1.80 3.96
N HIS A 88 2.79 1.43 2.76
CA HIS A 88 1.82 2.19 1.99
C HIS A 88 0.50 2.35 2.75
N MET A 89 -0.04 1.27 3.31
CA MET A 89 -1.29 1.31 4.10
C MET A 89 -1.20 2.21 5.32
N ILE A 90 -0.13 2.06 6.11
CA ILE A 90 0.12 2.90 7.30
C ILE A 90 0.27 4.37 6.86
N GLY A 91 1.00 4.61 5.77
CA GLY A 91 1.19 5.93 5.17
C GLY A 91 -0.14 6.59 4.77
N ASN A 92 -1.03 5.86 4.09
CA ASN A 92 -2.37 6.33 3.74
C ASN A 92 -3.19 6.71 4.98
N THR A 93 -3.16 5.91 6.05
CA THR A 93 -3.81 6.27 7.31
C THR A 93 -3.26 7.59 7.90
N PHE A 94 -1.94 7.80 7.85
CA PHE A 94 -1.34 9.06 8.29
C PHE A 94 -1.69 10.25 7.37
N ILE A 95 -1.82 10.03 6.06
CA ILE A 95 -2.29 11.05 5.11
C ILE A 95 -3.73 11.45 5.45
N THR A 96 -4.62 10.48 5.67
CA THR A 96 -6.00 10.75 6.11
C THR A 96 -6.03 11.50 7.44
N PHE A 97 -5.20 11.11 8.41
CA PHE A 97 -5.08 11.84 9.68
C PHE A 97 -4.54 13.26 9.51
N ASN A 98 -3.56 13.46 8.63
CA ASN A 98 -3.07 14.79 8.29
C ASN A 98 -4.18 15.66 7.71
N ARG A 99 -5.00 15.11 6.80
CA ARG A 99 -6.14 15.84 6.23
C ARG A 99 -7.21 16.16 7.26
N TYR A 100 -7.62 15.16 8.05
CA TYR A 100 -8.53 15.34 9.17
C TYR A 100 -8.08 16.48 10.09
N SER A 101 -6.84 16.42 10.56
CA SER A 101 -6.32 17.44 11.50
C SER A 101 -6.16 18.83 10.85
N SER A 102 -5.92 18.92 9.55
CA SER A 102 -5.83 20.21 8.85
C SER A 102 -7.15 20.98 8.84
N ILE A 103 -8.27 20.26 8.81
CA ILE A 103 -9.62 20.85 8.80
C ILE A 103 -10.19 20.92 10.21
N CYS A 104 -10.16 19.82 10.95
CA CYS A 104 -10.84 19.71 12.24
C CYS A 104 -10.00 20.23 13.42
N LEU A 105 -8.67 20.36 13.27
CA LEU A 105 -7.75 20.74 14.34
C LEU A 105 -6.83 21.90 13.94
N MET A 106 -7.35 22.88 13.20
CA MET A 106 -6.59 24.02 12.66
C MET A 106 -5.66 24.69 13.70
N SER A 107 -6.13 24.91 14.92
CA SER A 107 -5.35 25.56 16.00
C SER A 107 -4.15 24.73 16.51
N LYS A 108 -4.15 23.43 16.26
CA LYS A 108 -3.09 22.50 16.68
C LYS A 108 -2.30 21.93 15.50
N TYR A 109 -2.72 22.19 14.26
CA TYR A 109 -2.14 21.58 13.06
C TYR A 109 -0.62 21.78 12.99
N ASP A 110 -0.15 23.03 13.12
CA ASP A 110 1.28 23.36 13.03
C ASP A 110 2.12 22.75 14.17
N LYS A 111 1.50 22.49 15.33
CA LYS A 111 2.17 21.84 16.47
C LYS A 111 2.30 20.33 16.26
N ILE A 112 1.30 19.71 15.63
CA ILE A 112 1.29 18.27 15.35
C ILE A 112 2.23 17.97 14.18
N TRP A 113 2.13 18.74 13.09
CA TRP A 113 2.77 18.45 11.81
C TRP A 113 4.06 19.23 11.56
N THR A 114 4.87 19.34 12.61
CA THR A 114 6.23 19.86 12.45
C THR A 114 7.07 18.92 11.57
N ARG A 115 8.06 19.46 10.86
CA ARG A 115 8.96 18.66 9.99
C ARG A 115 9.62 17.49 10.73
N ARG A 116 9.98 17.70 12.00
CA ARG A 116 10.56 16.65 12.85
C ARG A 116 9.56 15.52 13.11
N ASN A 117 8.32 15.86 13.47
CA ASN A 117 7.29 14.87 13.75
C ASN A 117 6.93 14.06 12.50
N VAL A 118 6.82 14.71 11.34
CA VAL A 118 6.57 14.03 10.06
C VAL A 118 7.67 13.02 9.75
N PHE A 119 8.95 13.39 9.94
CA PHE A 119 10.05 12.47 9.71
C PHE A 119 10.01 11.28 10.68
N ILE A 120 9.69 11.50 11.96
CA ILE A 120 9.50 10.42 12.94
C ILE A 120 8.36 9.49 12.49
N ILE A 121 7.24 10.02 12.02
CA ILE A 121 6.11 9.24 11.52
C ILE A 121 6.54 8.35 10.34
N VAL A 122 7.29 8.89 9.39
CA VAL A 122 7.83 8.12 8.24
C VAL A 122 8.78 7.00 8.71
N VAL A 123 9.66 7.27 9.68
CA VAL A 123 10.55 6.25 10.24
C VAL A 123 9.73 5.15 10.93
N VAL A 124 8.74 5.51 11.73
CA VAL A 124 7.85 4.55 12.41
C VAL A 124 7.06 3.72 11.41
N GLN A 125 6.53 4.35 10.36
CA GLN A 125 5.82 3.68 9.26
C GLN A 125 6.67 2.53 8.70
N TYR A 126 7.89 2.79 8.25
CA TYR A 126 8.74 1.73 7.69
C TYR A 126 9.24 0.72 8.74
N ALA A 127 9.56 1.17 9.96
CA ALA A 127 10.02 0.27 11.02
C ALA A 127 8.95 -0.77 11.40
N VAL A 128 7.69 -0.34 11.55
CA VAL A 128 6.56 -1.24 11.81
C VAL A 128 6.36 -2.20 10.64
N SER A 129 6.45 -1.71 9.40
CA SER A 129 6.30 -2.57 8.21
C SER A 129 7.39 -3.63 8.09
N ILE A 130 8.66 -3.29 8.37
CA ILE A 130 9.76 -4.26 8.37
C ILE A 130 9.55 -5.30 9.48
N ALA A 131 9.17 -4.85 10.68
CA ALA A 131 8.89 -5.75 11.80
C ALA A 131 7.75 -6.73 11.47
N ALA A 132 6.70 -6.27 10.77
CA ALA A 132 5.56 -7.10 10.37
C ALA A 132 5.95 -8.25 9.43
N VAL A 133 6.96 -8.06 8.58
CA VAL A 133 7.38 -9.07 7.60
C VAL A 133 8.63 -9.86 7.99
N PHE A 134 9.22 -9.57 9.15
CA PHE A 134 10.50 -10.16 9.57
C PHE A 134 10.47 -11.71 9.56
N TYR A 135 9.36 -12.30 9.98
CA TYR A 135 9.16 -13.76 9.92
C TYR A 135 9.11 -14.31 8.50
N THR A 136 8.62 -13.53 7.53
CA THR A 136 8.63 -13.94 6.11
C THR A 136 10.06 -13.96 5.58
N ALA A 137 10.86 -12.94 5.89
CA ALA A 137 12.23 -12.81 5.42
C ALA A 137 13.15 -13.98 5.81
N THR A 138 12.85 -14.63 6.95
CA THR A 138 13.64 -15.73 7.51
C THR A 138 13.08 -17.11 7.19
N SER A 139 11.98 -17.17 6.45
CA SER A 139 11.26 -18.42 6.19
C SER A 139 11.86 -19.26 5.07
N LYS A 140 11.61 -20.57 5.12
CA LYS A 140 11.95 -21.47 4.01
C LYS A 140 10.86 -21.39 2.94
N MET A 141 11.30 -21.41 1.69
CA MET A 141 10.43 -21.47 0.54
C MET A 141 10.24 -22.91 0.11
N ILE A 142 9.02 -23.26 -0.25
CA ILE A 142 8.62 -24.59 -0.70
C ILE A 142 8.63 -24.59 -2.23
N TYR A 143 9.38 -25.53 -2.80
CA TYR A 143 9.41 -25.82 -4.22
C TYR A 143 8.90 -27.23 -4.46
N VAL A 144 8.21 -27.44 -5.57
CA VAL A 144 7.81 -28.77 -6.05
C VAL A 144 8.50 -29.02 -7.37
N GLN A 145 9.10 -30.21 -7.49
CA GLN A 145 9.69 -30.65 -8.75
C GLN A 145 8.57 -31.11 -9.68
N ALA A 146 8.52 -30.57 -10.89
CA ALA A 146 7.61 -30.98 -11.95
C ALA A 146 8.14 -32.22 -12.69
N ASP A 147 7.28 -32.85 -13.50
CA ASP A 147 7.61 -34.10 -14.23
C ASP A 147 8.77 -33.93 -15.23
N ASP A 148 9.01 -32.70 -15.70
CA ASP A 148 10.13 -32.34 -16.59
C ASP A 148 11.45 -32.06 -15.83
N GLY A 149 11.44 -32.22 -14.51
CA GLY A 149 12.59 -31.99 -13.64
C GLY A 149 12.79 -30.54 -13.21
N THR A 150 11.96 -29.59 -13.68
CA THR A 150 12.00 -28.18 -13.25
C THR A 150 11.45 -28.01 -11.84
N TYR A 151 11.80 -26.91 -11.17
CA TYR A 151 11.26 -26.58 -9.84
C TYR A 151 10.30 -25.41 -9.95
N VAL A 152 9.09 -25.60 -9.42
CA VAL A 152 8.05 -24.57 -9.37
C VAL A 152 7.89 -24.09 -7.93
N PHE A 153 7.95 -22.78 -7.74
CA PHE A 153 7.69 -22.17 -6.44
C PHE A 153 6.23 -22.41 -6.05
N LYS A 154 6.01 -23.05 -4.89
CA LYS A 154 4.67 -23.34 -4.38
C LYS A 154 4.22 -22.34 -3.31
N GLY A 155 5.15 -21.72 -2.59
CA GLY A 155 4.83 -20.79 -1.52
C GLY A 155 5.84 -20.80 -0.39
N LEU A 156 5.45 -20.19 0.73
CA LEU A 156 6.17 -20.23 2.00
C LEU A 156 5.73 -21.47 2.81
N GLU A 157 6.47 -21.79 3.87
CA GLU A 157 6.00 -22.75 4.87
C GLU A 157 4.58 -22.38 5.37
N PRO A 158 3.63 -23.33 5.44
CA PRO A 158 2.22 -23.03 5.72
C PRO A 158 2.01 -22.23 7.02
N HIS A 159 2.75 -22.60 8.07
CA HIS A 159 2.71 -21.88 9.35
C HIS A 159 3.16 -20.42 9.20
N VAL A 160 4.25 -20.16 8.46
CA VAL A 160 4.72 -18.79 8.21
C VAL A 160 3.70 -18.03 7.36
N ALA A 161 3.18 -18.65 6.31
CA ALA A 161 2.18 -18.03 5.45
C ALA A 161 0.94 -17.58 6.26
N ALA A 162 0.43 -18.45 7.14
CA ALA A 162 -0.70 -18.17 8.01
C ALA A 162 -0.40 -17.05 9.02
N VAL A 163 0.76 -17.09 9.69
CA VAL A 163 1.15 -16.03 10.65
C VAL A 163 1.29 -14.69 9.95
N THR A 164 1.97 -14.63 8.80
CA THR A 164 2.12 -13.37 8.06
C THR A 164 0.77 -12.86 7.55
N ALA A 165 -0.10 -13.73 7.05
CA ALA A 165 -1.45 -13.34 6.65
C ALA A 165 -2.23 -12.72 7.83
N CYS A 166 -2.18 -13.35 9.01
CA CYS A 166 -2.84 -12.84 10.21
C CYS A 166 -2.31 -11.45 10.64
N ILE A 167 -0.98 -11.26 10.63
CA ILE A 167 -0.35 -9.97 10.95
C ILE A 167 -0.79 -8.90 9.93
N SER A 168 -0.66 -9.20 8.64
CA SER A 168 -1.03 -8.27 7.56
C SER A 168 -2.51 -7.89 7.63
N SER A 169 -3.41 -8.87 7.76
CA SER A 169 -4.85 -8.61 7.89
C SER A 169 -5.17 -7.77 9.12
N THR A 170 -4.49 -8.00 10.26
CA THR A 170 -4.70 -7.21 11.48
C THR A 170 -4.31 -5.74 11.26
N ILE A 171 -3.14 -5.48 10.66
CA ILE A 171 -2.68 -4.12 10.36
C ILE A 171 -3.66 -3.43 9.40
N VAL A 172 -4.06 -4.13 8.34
CA VAL A 172 -5.04 -3.65 7.35
C VAL A 172 -6.36 -3.25 8.01
N ILE A 173 -6.94 -4.11 8.84
CA ILE A 173 -8.21 -3.84 9.53
C ILE A 173 -8.08 -2.60 10.43
N ILE A 174 -6.99 -2.48 11.18
CA ILE A 174 -6.75 -1.31 12.04
C ILE A 174 -6.64 -0.04 11.20
N CYS A 175 -5.83 -0.05 10.13
CA CYS A 175 -5.67 1.08 9.20
C CYS A 175 -7.02 1.48 8.58
N LEU A 176 -7.82 0.52 8.13
CA LEU A 176 -9.15 0.75 7.56
C LEU A 176 -10.11 1.38 8.55
N LEU A 177 -10.22 0.83 9.77
CA LEU A 177 -11.12 1.34 10.80
C LEU A 177 -10.77 2.78 11.19
N ILE A 178 -9.48 3.08 11.34
CA ILE A 178 -9.00 4.43 11.65
C ILE A 178 -9.32 5.38 10.48
N SER A 179 -8.93 5.03 9.25
CA SER A 179 -9.16 5.87 8.08
C SER A 179 -10.66 6.13 7.87
N PHE A 180 -11.50 5.10 7.96
CA PHE A 180 -12.95 5.22 7.83
C PHE A 180 -13.53 6.19 8.86
N GLY A 181 -13.16 6.04 10.14
CA GLY A 181 -13.64 6.92 11.20
C GLY A 181 -13.22 8.38 11.01
N LEU A 182 -12.01 8.61 10.49
CA LEU A 182 -11.49 9.95 10.17
C LEU A 182 -12.19 10.54 8.94
N ASP A 183 -12.41 9.77 7.89
CA ASP A 183 -13.07 10.20 6.66
C ASP A 183 -14.55 10.54 6.89
N VAL A 184 -15.27 9.75 7.69
CA VAL A 184 -16.64 10.08 8.11
C VAL A 184 -16.68 11.42 8.85
N LYS A 185 -15.76 11.63 9.82
CA LYS A 185 -15.70 12.91 10.56
C LYS A 185 -15.30 14.08 9.66
N LEU A 186 -14.37 13.86 8.74
CA LEU A 186 -13.94 14.84 7.75
C LEU A 186 -15.11 15.27 6.87
N PHE A 187 -15.86 14.29 6.36
CA PHE A 187 -17.04 14.53 5.52
C PHE A 187 -18.14 15.30 6.26
N VAL A 188 -18.46 14.91 7.50
CA VAL A 188 -19.46 15.61 8.33
C VAL A 188 -19.04 17.04 8.61
N THR A 189 -17.79 17.26 9.00
CA THR A 189 -17.26 18.60 9.27
C THR A 189 -17.31 19.48 8.02
N TRP A 190 -16.85 18.94 6.89
CA TRP A 190 -16.88 19.64 5.61
C TRP A 190 -18.31 19.98 5.19
N HIS A 191 -19.25 19.04 5.33
CA HIS A 191 -20.66 19.28 5.00
C HIS A 191 -21.29 20.37 5.88
N ASN A 192 -20.94 20.45 7.17
CA ASN A 192 -21.40 21.53 8.04
C ASN A 192 -20.81 22.89 7.62
N LEU A 193 -19.52 22.94 7.30
CA LEU A 193 -18.88 24.15 6.78
C LEU A 193 -19.52 24.62 5.46
N LEU A 194 -19.96 23.70 4.59
CA LEU A 194 -20.68 24.06 3.37
C LEU A 194 -22.04 24.73 3.65
N LYS A 195 -22.73 24.33 4.71
CA LYS A 195 -24.04 24.89 5.09
C LYS A 195 -23.91 26.30 5.67
N GLU A 196 -22.81 26.59 6.35
CA GLU A 196 -22.58 27.87 7.02
C GLU A 196 -22.13 29.00 6.04
N GLY A 197 -21.94 28.69 4.75
CA GLY A 197 -21.88 29.70 3.69
C GLY A 197 -20.58 30.51 3.59
N ASP A 198 -19.54 30.16 4.36
CA ASP A 198 -18.31 30.97 4.41
C ASP A 198 -17.30 30.63 3.28
N ARG A 199 -17.00 31.65 2.46
CA ARG A 199 -15.93 31.86 1.45
C ARG A 199 -15.69 30.85 0.30
N SER A 200 -15.63 31.41 -0.91
CA SER A 200 -15.62 30.71 -2.21
C SER A 200 -14.26 30.17 -2.69
N THR A 201 -13.13 30.69 -2.20
CA THR A 201 -11.80 30.37 -2.76
C THR A 201 -11.11 29.20 -2.05
N VAL A 202 -11.25 29.09 -0.72
CA VAL A 202 -10.77 27.95 0.08
C VAL A 202 -11.51 26.65 -0.31
N ARG A 203 -12.78 26.80 -0.71
CA ARG A 203 -13.71 25.73 -1.06
C ARG A 203 -13.29 24.84 -2.24
N HIS A 204 -12.54 25.38 -3.22
CA HIS A 204 -12.15 24.61 -4.42
C HIS A 204 -10.95 23.69 -4.17
N VAL A 205 -9.94 24.17 -3.45
CA VAL A 205 -8.76 23.37 -3.10
C VAL A 205 -9.16 22.25 -2.14
N GLU A 206 -10.05 22.53 -1.18
CA GLU A 206 -10.57 21.53 -0.25
C GLU A 206 -11.46 20.46 -0.92
N LYS A 207 -12.24 20.84 -1.94
CA LYS A 207 -13.05 19.88 -2.73
C LYS A 207 -12.19 18.85 -3.45
N GLY A 208 -11.18 19.30 -4.20
CA GLY A 208 -10.29 18.37 -4.92
C GLY A 208 -9.57 17.41 -3.97
N LEU A 209 -9.24 17.92 -2.78
CA LEU A 209 -8.58 17.15 -1.75
C LEU A 209 -9.47 16.13 -1.04
N LEU A 210 -10.73 16.49 -0.77
CA LEU A 210 -11.73 15.56 -0.25
C LEU A 210 -11.99 14.43 -1.24
N ILE A 211 -12.17 14.76 -2.53
CA ILE A 211 -12.34 13.79 -3.60
C ILE A 211 -11.14 12.84 -3.63
N TYR A 212 -9.91 13.36 -3.62
CA TYR A 212 -8.71 12.53 -3.55
C TYR A 212 -8.72 11.58 -2.35
N THR A 213 -9.09 12.07 -1.16
CA THR A 213 -9.08 11.26 0.07
C THR A 213 -10.13 10.15 0.01
N ILE A 214 -11.35 10.46 -0.45
CA ILE A 214 -12.42 9.46 -0.64
C ILE A 214 -12.02 8.44 -1.72
N THR A 215 -11.46 8.89 -2.84
CA THR A 215 -10.99 7.99 -3.90
C THR A 215 -9.87 7.08 -3.38
N ALA A 216 -8.88 7.62 -2.68
CA ALA A 216 -7.80 6.84 -2.07
C ALA A 216 -8.35 5.83 -1.05
N PHE A 217 -9.34 6.22 -0.24
CA PHE A 217 -10.00 5.33 0.71
C PHE A 217 -10.77 4.20 0.03
N ILE A 218 -11.53 4.50 -1.03
CA ILE A 218 -12.25 3.48 -1.83
C ILE A 218 -11.27 2.51 -2.47
N LEU A 219 -10.20 3.02 -3.11
CA LEU A 219 -9.16 2.19 -3.71
C LEU A 219 -8.49 1.31 -2.65
N MET A 220 -8.22 1.87 -1.47
CA MET A 220 -7.68 1.13 -0.34
C MET A 220 -8.63 0.01 0.11
N ILE A 221 -9.95 0.25 0.19
CA ILE A 221 -10.92 -0.82 0.50
C ILE A 221 -10.88 -1.92 -0.57
N LEU A 222 -10.85 -1.56 -1.85
CA LEU A 222 -10.84 -2.53 -2.95
C LEU A 222 -9.60 -3.44 -2.86
N ILE A 223 -8.41 -2.85 -2.72
CA ILE A 223 -7.14 -3.59 -2.56
C ILE A 223 -7.20 -4.49 -1.32
N ASN A 224 -7.70 -3.97 -0.20
CA ASN A 224 -7.80 -4.78 1.04
C ASN A 224 -8.84 -5.89 0.96
N THR A 225 -9.87 -5.73 0.12
CA THR A 225 -10.87 -6.78 -0.09
C THR A 225 -10.23 -7.97 -0.80
N GLU A 226 -9.37 -7.71 -1.79
CA GLU A 226 -8.59 -8.76 -2.47
C GLU A 226 -7.68 -9.51 -1.48
N ASP A 227 -6.90 -8.78 -0.67
CA ASP A 227 -6.03 -9.37 0.36
C ASP A 227 -6.81 -10.18 1.40
N ALA A 228 -7.99 -9.69 1.81
CA ALA A 228 -8.86 -10.41 2.75
C ALA A 228 -9.42 -11.70 2.12
N LEU A 229 -9.81 -11.66 0.84
CA LEU A 229 -10.28 -12.84 0.12
C LEU A 229 -9.15 -13.87 -0.05
N TYR A 230 -7.92 -13.44 -0.33
CA TYR A 230 -6.75 -14.32 -0.34
C TYR A 230 -6.51 -14.97 1.02
N ALA A 231 -6.59 -14.20 2.11
CA ALA A 231 -6.41 -14.72 3.45
C ALA A 231 -7.49 -15.75 3.79
N ILE A 232 -8.74 -15.47 3.44
CA ILE A 232 -9.86 -16.41 3.63
C ILE A 232 -9.60 -17.69 2.82
N ALA A 233 -9.31 -17.58 1.52
CA ALA A 233 -9.03 -18.72 0.66
C ALA A 233 -7.88 -19.59 1.19
N SER A 234 -6.83 -18.95 1.73
CA SER A 234 -5.70 -19.67 2.32
C SER A 234 -6.06 -20.37 3.63
N ILE A 235 -6.96 -19.80 4.45
CA ILE A 235 -7.38 -20.39 5.73
C ILE A 235 -8.40 -21.52 5.52
N THR A 236 -9.32 -21.35 4.56
CA THR A 236 -10.35 -22.34 4.25
C THR A 236 -9.85 -23.46 3.35
N GLU A 237 -8.61 -23.36 2.84
CA GLU A 237 -8.05 -24.23 1.80
C GLU A 237 -8.94 -24.31 0.55
N ASP A 238 -9.75 -23.27 0.30
CA ASP A 238 -10.66 -23.19 -0.84
C ASP A 238 -9.88 -22.86 -2.11
N ARG A 239 -9.58 -23.92 -2.88
CA ARG A 239 -8.85 -23.79 -4.15
C ARG A 239 -9.61 -22.98 -5.19
N GLU A 240 -10.94 -23.05 -5.24
CA GLU A 240 -11.71 -22.31 -6.24
C GLU A 240 -11.64 -20.82 -5.95
N LEU A 241 -11.83 -20.43 -4.69
CA LEU A 241 -11.66 -19.05 -4.25
C LEU A 241 -10.22 -18.58 -4.50
N TYR A 242 -9.22 -19.38 -4.16
CA TYR A 242 -7.81 -19.02 -4.40
C TYR A 242 -7.50 -18.78 -5.89
N ILE A 243 -7.98 -19.67 -6.77
CA ILE A 243 -7.80 -19.54 -8.23
C ILE A 243 -8.57 -18.32 -8.75
N TRP A 244 -9.77 -18.07 -8.25
CA TRP A 244 -10.57 -16.92 -8.65
C TRP A 244 -9.87 -15.61 -8.28
N VAL A 245 -9.41 -15.45 -7.04
CA VAL A 245 -8.71 -14.24 -6.61
C VAL A 245 -7.38 -14.08 -7.38
N ASN A 246 -6.66 -15.17 -7.67
CA ASN A 246 -5.41 -15.13 -8.44
C ASN A 246 -5.57 -14.86 -9.94
N ASN A 247 -6.78 -15.00 -10.48
CA ASN A 247 -7.09 -14.70 -11.87
C ASN A 247 -7.87 -13.38 -12.03
N SER A 248 -8.22 -12.72 -10.92
CA SER A 248 -8.88 -11.40 -10.88
C SER A 248 -7.89 -10.28 -11.16
#